data_AF-A0A3R9T633-F1
#
_entry.id   AF-A0A3R9T633-F1
#
_cell.length_a   1.000
_cell.length_b   1.000
_cell.length_c   1.000
_cell.angle_alpha   90.00
_cell.angle_beta   90.00
_cell.angle_gamma   90.00
#
_symmetry.space_group_name_H-M   'P 1'
#
loop_
_entity.id
_entity.type
_entity.pdbx_description
1 polymer ?
#
loop_
_entity_poly.entity_id
_entity_poly.type
_entity_poly.pdbx_seq_one_letter_code
_entity_poly.pdbx_strand_id
1 'polypeptide(L)'
;LMHSLVGLAAVLIAVAAILHNNQLTALFAQNEAALTAAGVQHAHMSKVHLFELFVGCFVGAITFTASVFAYGKLAAKKWAKTISGGWVKPVQALIFVAMLACGFYFFTTGNMTAFWAMTALALAFGWV
;
A
#
# COMPACT_ATOMS: atom_id res chain seq x y z
N LEU A 1 0.92 19.18 5.50
CA LEU A 1 2.12 18.36 5.80
C LEU A 1 1.84 17.30 6.86
N MET A 2 1.22 17.65 7.99
CA MET A 2 0.83 16.69 9.06
C MET A 2 0.03 15.48 8.53
N HIS A 3 -0.89 15.68 7.57
CA HIS A 3 -1.67 14.59 6.97
C HIS A 3 -0.87 13.65 6.06
N SER A 4 0.27 14.09 5.51
CA SER A 4 1.12 13.21 4.69
C SER A 4 1.87 12.19 5.55
N LEU A 5 2.25 12.58 6.77
CA LEU A 5 2.93 11.69 7.73
C LEU A 5 2.02 10.55 8.17
N VAL A 6 0.72 10.83 8.39
CA VAL A 6 -0.27 9.78 8.64
C VAL A 6 -0.39 8.83 7.45
N GLY A 7 -0.44 9.36 6.22
CA GLY A 7 -0.51 8.53 5.01
C GLY A 7 0.71 7.62 4.85
N LEU A 8 1.91 8.17 5.04
CA LEU A 8 3.16 7.40 4.97
C LEU A 8 3.24 6.36 6.09
N ALA A 9 2.83 6.70 7.31
CA ALA A 9 2.80 5.76 8.43
C ALA A 9 1.89 4.56 8.13
N ALA A 10 0.72 4.79 7.54
CA ALA A 10 -0.18 3.70 7.13
C ALA A 10 0.47 2.76 6.11
N VAL A 11 1.19 3.31 5.11
CA VAL A 11 1.94 2.51 4.13
C VAL A 11 3.03 1.67 4.81
N LEU A 12 3.82 2.29 5.69
CA LEU A 12 4.91 1.61 6.40
C LEU A 12 4.40 0.52 7.35
N ILE A 13 3.29 0.76 8.05
CA ILE A 13 2.65 -0.24 8.91
C ILE A 13 2.16 -1.42 8.08
N ALA A 14 1.54 -1.17 6.92
CA ALA A 14 1.09 -2.24 6.03
C ALA A 14 2.26 -3.09 5.53
N VAL A 15 3.34 -2.45 5.05
CA VAL A 15 4.57 -3.14 4.61
C VAL A 15 5.17 -3.97 5.75
N ALA A 16 5.30 -3.39 6.95
CA ALA A 16 5.89 -4.07 8.10
C ALA A 16 5.07 -5.30 8.51
N ALA A 17 3.74 -5.18 8.54
CA ALA A 17 2.85 -6.29 8.89
C ALA A 17 2.97 -7.46 7.90
N ILE A 18 2.99 -7.19 6.59
CA ILE A 18 3.09 -8.23 5.56
C ILE A 18 4.47 -8.90 5.62
N LEU A 19 5.55 -8.12 5.70
CA LEU A 19 6.90 -8.66 5.79
C LEU A 19 7.10 -9.50 7.06
N HIS A 20 6.59 -9.04 8.20
CA HIS A 20 6.67 -9.78 9.46
C HIS A 20 5.93 -11.13 9.36
N ASN A 21 4.74 -11.16 8.76
CA ASN A 21 3.99 -12.39 8.58
C ASN A 21 4.70 -13.36 7.63
N ASN A 22 5.20 -12.89 6.49
CA ASN A 22 5.94 -13.73 5.56
C ASN A 22 7.19 -14.35 6.19
N GLN A 23 7.92 -13.60 7.03
CA GLN A 23 9.05 -14.12 7.79
C GLN A 23 8.61 -15.17 8.81
N LEU A 24 7.52 -14.91 9.53
CA LEU A 24 6.98 -15.86 10.51
C LEU A 24 6.57 -17.17 9.82
N THR A 25 5.86 -17.12 8.70
CA THR A 25 5.50 -18.31 7.91
C THR A 25 6.72 -19.11 7.47
N ALA A 26 7.80 -18.44 7.04
CA ALA A 26 9.04 -19.11 6.65
C ALA A 26 9.74 -19.81 7.83
N LEU A 27 9.73 -19.19 9.02
CA LEU A 27 10.31 -19.78 10.24
C LEU A 27 9.53 -21.01 10.72
N PHE A 28 8.18 -20.95 10.66
CA PHE A 28 7.34 -22.11 10.98
C PHE A 28 7.53 -23.27 10.00
N ALA A 29 7.73 -22.99 8.70
CA ALA A 29 8.04 -24.03 7.72
C ALA A 29 9.38 -24.74 8.00
N GLN A 30 10.31 -24.08 8.70
CA GLN A 30 11.61 -24.67 9.06
C GLN A 30 11.55 -25.49 10.34
N ASN A 31 10.84 -25.03 11.38
CA ASN A 31 10.85 -25.71 12.68
C ASN A 31 9.58 -25.44 13.52
N GLU A 32 8.43 -25.92 13.05
CA GLU A 32 7.13 -25.76 13.68
C GLU A 32 7.09 -26.25 15.14
N ALA A 33 7.72 -27.40 15.43
CA ALA A 33 7.71 -27.99 16.77
C ALA A 33 8.39 -27.08 17.81
N ALA A 34 9.51 -26.47 17.45
CA ALA A 34 10.24 -25.56 18.33
C ALA A 34 9.48 -24.25 18.57
N LEU A 35 8.87 -23.67 17.53
CA LEU A 35 8.08 -22.43 17.67
C LEU A 35 6.81 -22.65 18.47
N THR A 36 6.12 -23.78 18.27
CA THR A 36 4.91 -24.13 19.02
C THR A 36 5.24 -24.38 20.50
N ALA A 37 6.36 -25.06 20.79
CA ALA A 37 6.84 -25.26 22.16
C ALA A 37 7.27 -23.95 22.84
N ALA A 38 7.76 -22.96 22.07
CA ALA A 38 8.07 -21.63 22.53
C ALA A 38 6.82 -20.72 22.70
N GLY A 39 5.62 -21.23 22.42
CA GLY A 39 4.36 -20.49 22.54
C GLY A 39 4.12 -19.47 21.42
N VAL A 40 4.88 -19.52 20.33
CA VAL A 40 4.66 -18.64 19.16
C VAL A 40 3.44 -19.16 18.41
N GLN A 41 2.44 -18.30 18.18
CA GLN A 41 1.26 -18.66 17.39
C GLN A 41 1.53 -18.49 15.90
N HIS A 42 1.19 -19.51 15.12
CA HIS A 42 1.15 -19.42 13.66
C HIS A 42 -0.07 -18.60 13.22
N ALA A 43 0.08 -17.28 13.20
CA ALA A 43 -0.97 -16.42 12.66
C ALA A 43 -0.91 -16.46 11.12
N HIS A 44 -1.61 -17.40 10.49
CA HIS A 44 -1.87 -17.31 9.06
C HIS A 44 -2.71 -16.05 8.80
N MET A 45 -2.24 -15.13 7.95
CA MET A 45 -3.05 -13.94 7.61
C MET A 45 -4.37 -14.41 6.99
N SER A 46 -5.49 -14.00 7.59
CA SER A 46 -6.80 -14.22 7.00
C SER A 46 -6.97 -13.30 5.79
N LYS A 47 -7.91 -13.66 4.90
CA LYS A 47 -8.28 -12.78 3.78
C LYS A 47 -8.77 -11.40 4.25
N VAL A 48 -9.37 -11.34 5.44
CA VAL A 48 -9.80 -10.06 6.07
C VAL A 48 -8.59 -9.22 6.45
N HIS A 49 -7.55 -9.82 7.02
CA HIS A 49 -6.33 -9.11 7.39
C HIS A 49 -5.59 -8.57 6.15
N LEU A 50 -5.49 -9.38 5.09
CA LEU A 50 -4.94 -8.91 3.80
C LEU A 50 -5.79 -7.78 3.22
N PHE A 51 -7.11 -7.85 3.38
CA PHE A 51 -8.03 -6.79 2.96
C PHE A 51 -7.74 -5.47 3.67
N GLU A 52 -7.65 -5.49 5.00
CA GLU A 52 -7.35 -4.31 5.81
C GLU A 52 -5.99 -3.69 5.46
N LEU A 53 -4.97 -4.53 5.27
CA LEU A 53 -3.61 -4.06 4.96
C LEU A 53 -3.53 -3.41 3.58
N PHE A 54 -4.19 -3.98 2.56
CA PHE A 54 -4.17 -3.35 1.23
C PHE A 54 -4.99 -2.06 1.22
N VAL A 55 -6.16 -2.03 1.88
CA VAL A 55 -7.01 -0.84 1.97
C VAL A 55 -6.30 0.28 2.70
N GLY A 56 -5.72 -0.01 3.87
CA GLY A 56 -4.93 0.95 4.64
C GLY A 56 -3.74 1.47 3.84
N CYS A 57 -3.04 0.59 3.10
CA CYS A 57 -1.88 0.96 2.31
C CYS A 57 -2.23 1.92 1.16
N PHE A 58 -3.20 1.59 0.30
CA PHE A 58 -3.48 2.46 -0.86
C PHE A 58 -4.09 3.80 -0.43
N VAL A 59 -4.97 3.82 0.58
CA VAL A 59 -5.53 5.07 1.12
C VAL A 59 -4.42 5.94 1.70
N GLY A 60 -3.49 5.32 2.44
CA GLY A 60 -2.31 5.99 2.97
C GLY A 60 -1.42 6.58 1.88
N ALA A 61 -1.15 5.82 0.81
CA ALA A 61 -0.32 6.24 -0.31
C ALA A 61 -0.92 7.43 -1.09
N ILE A 62 -2.23 7.38 -1.39
CA ILE A 62 -2.95 8.49 -2.03
C ILE A 62 -2.91 9.73 -1.14
N THR A 63 -3.17 9.57 0.16
CA THR A 63 -3.17 10.68 1.12
C THR A 63 -1.79 11.34 1.24
N PHE A 64 -0.72 10.52 1.26
CA PHE A 64 0.65 10.99 1.29
C PHE A 64 0.97 11.85 0.07
N THR A 65 0.75 11.32 -1.13
CA THR A 65 1.10 11.99 -2.39
C THR A 65 0.24 13.22 -2.66
N ALA A 66 -1.07 13.16 -2.41
CA ALA A 66 -1.95 14.32 -2.52
C ALA A 66 -1.55 15.44 -1.57
N SER A 67 -1.17 15.09 -0.33
CA SER A 67 -0.69 16.06 0.66
C SER A 67 0.65 16.69 0.28
N VAL A 68 1.56 15.90 -0.30
CA VAL A 68 2.85 16.38 -0.82
C VAL A 68 2.61 17.35 -1.97
N PHE A 69 1.78 16.97 -2.94
CA PHE A 69 1.43 17.83 -4.08
C PHE A 69 0.76 19.14 -3.64
N ALA A 70 -0.20 19.08 -2.71
CA ALA A 70 -0.85 20.25 -2.14
C ALA A 70 0.15 21.19 -1.43
N TYR A 71 1.10 20.64 -0.66
CA TYR A 71 2.17 21.43 -0.06
C TYR A 71 3.04 22.12 -1.14
N GLY A 72 3.41 21.39 -2.19
CA GLY A 72 4.16 21.94 -3.31
C GLY A 72 3.47 23.14 -3.96
N LYS A 73 2.14 23.09 -4.12
CA LYS A 73 1.34 24.20 -4.65
C LYS A 73 1.38 25.43 -3.74
N LEU A 74 1.17 25.24 -2.44
CA LEU A 74 1.20 26.33 -1.46
C LEU A 74 2.60 26.94 -1.30
N ALA A 75 3.65 26.12 -1.46
CA ALA A 75 5.04 26.55 -1.42
C ALA A 75 5.56 27.13 -2.75
N ALA A 76 4.67 27.41 -3.73
CA ALA A 76 4.99 27.91 -5.06
C ALA A 76 6.11 27.13 -5.77
N LYS A 77 6.20 25.81 -5.55
CA LYS A 77 7.22 24.97 -6.15
C LYS A 77 6.90 24.69 -7.61
N LYS A 78 7.90 24.85 -8.48
CA LYS A 78 7.79 24.63 -9.94
C LYS A 78 7.34 23.21 -10.33
N TRP A 79 7.60 22.21 -9.48
CA TRP A 79 7.23 20.82 -9.71
C TRP A 79 5.74 20.53 -9.46
N ALA A 80 5.02 21.38 -8.71
CA ALA A 80 3.63 21.16 -8.33
C ALA A 80 2.65 21.80 -9.33
N LYS A 81 2.91 21.60 -10.64
CA LYS A 81 2.06 22.14 -11.70
C LYS A 81 0.89 21.19 -11.94
N THR A 82 -0.34 21.72 -11.91
CA THR A 82 -1.54 20.94 -12.23
C THR A 82 -1.44 20.38 -13.65
N ILE A 83 -1.60 19.06 -13.77
CA ILE A 83 -1.70 18.39 -15.06
C ILE A 83 -3.08 18.71 -15.63
N SER A 84 -3.14 19.25 -16.85
CA SER A 84 -4.40 19.58 -17.52
C SER A 84 -4.38 19.07 -18.95
N GLY A 85 -5.49 18.47 -19.39
CA GLY A 85 -5.65 17.90 -20.72
C GLY A 85 -6.80 16.89 -20.76
N GLY A 86 -7.41 16.71 -21.94
CA GLY A 86 -8.50 15.75 -22.14
C GLY A 86 -8.12 14.31 -21.78
N TRP A 87 -6.83 13.98 -21.86
CA TRP A 87 -6.25 12.67 -21.53
C TRP A 87 -6.08 12.40 -20.03
N VAL A 88 -6.18 13.40 -19.16
CA VAL A 88 -5.94 13.23 -17.72
C VAL A 88 -7.00 12.35 -17.06
N LYS A 89 -8.28 12.62 -17.34
CA LYS A 89 -9.41 11.86 -16.79
C LYS A 89 -9.37 10.37 -17.15
N PRO A 90 -9.18 9.96 -18.43
CA PRO A 90 -9.09 8.54 -18.76
C PRO A 90 -7.86 7.87 -18.15
N VAL A 91 -6.72 8.57 -18.06
CA VAL A 91 -5.51 8.03 -17.41
C VAL A 91 -5.74 7.84 -15.90
N GLN A 92 -6.35 8.81 -15.22
CA GLN A 92 -6.73 8.66 -13.80
C GLN A 92 -7.66 7.48 -13.57
N ALA A 93 -8.68 7.32 -14.42
CA ALA A 93 -9.61 6.19 -14.34
C ALA A 93 -8.88 4.85 -14.55
N LEU A 94 -7.97 4.79 -15.52
CA LEU A 94 -7.17 3.59 -15.80
C LEU A 94 -6.27 3.23 -14.62
N ILE A 95 -5.55 4.20 -14.05
CA ILE A 95 -4.70 3.99 -12.88
C ILE A 95 -5.54 3.50 -11.70
N PHE A 96 -6.71 4.11 -11.47
CA PHE A 96 -7.61 3.72 -10.38
C PHE A 96 -8.09 2.28 -10.53
N VAL A 97 -8.53 1.87 -11.72
CA VAL A 97 -8.97 0.50 -11.98
C VAL A 97 -7.80 -0.48 -11.86
N ALA A 98 -6.63 -0.15 -12.41
CA ALA A 98 -5.44 -1.00 -12.30
C ALA A 98 -5.01 -1.19 -10.84
N MET A 99 -5.06 -0.12 -10.03
CA MET A 99 -4.77 -0.17 -8.60
C MET A 99 -5.72 -1.13 -7.87
N LEU A 100 -7.04 -1.02 -8.11
CA LEU A 100 -8.02 -1.91 -7.49
C LEU A 100 -7.84 -3.37 -7.95
N ALA A 101 -7.50 -3.59 -9.22
CA ALA A 101 -7.21 -4.94 -9.73
C ALA A 101 -5.97 -5.56 -9.05
N CYS A 102 -4.89 -4.78 -8.87
CA CYS A 102 -3.71 -5.22 -8.14
C CYS A 102 -4.02 -5.51 -6.65
N GLY A 103 -4.81 -4.66 -6.00
CA GLY A 103 -5.27 -4.88 -4.62
C GLY A 103 -6.15 -6.13 -4.48
N PHE A 104 -7.05 -6.36 -5.45
CA PHE A 104 -7.87 -7.56 -5.52
C PHE A 104 -7.03 -8.83 -5.66
N TYR A 105 -6.06 -8.79 -6.57
CA TYR A 105 -5.14 -9.90 -6.77
C TYR A 105 -4.26 -10.14 -5.52
N PHE A 106 -3.82 -9.09 -4.83
CA PHE A 106 -3.09 -9.24 -3.58
C PHE A 106 -3.91 -9.91 -2.47
N PHE A 107 -5.15 -9.48 -2.19
CA PHE A 107 -5.90 -10.10 -1.08
C PHE A 107 -6.30 -11.55 -1.37
N THR A 108 -6.42 -11.92 -2.65
CA THR A 108 -6.78 -13.29 -3.04
C THR A 108 -5.58 -14.24 -3.05
N THR A 109 -4.40 -13.75 -3.45
CA THR A 109 -3.21 -14.59 -3.68
C THR A 109 -2.06 -14.37 -2.68
N GLY A 110 -2.10 -13.29 -1.90
CA GLY A 110 -0.97 -12.86 -1.07
C GLY A 110 0.26 -12.41 -1.88
N ASN A 111 0.12 -12.20 -3.19
CA ASN A 111 1.25 -11.93 -4.07
C ASN A 111 1.89 -10.56 -3.78
N MET A 112 3.13 -10.59 -3.31
CA MET A 112 3.87 -9.38 -2.91
C MET A 112 4.11 -8.41 -4.08
N THR A 113 4.35 -8.91 -5.29
CA THR A 113 4.52 -8.07 -6.47
C THR A 113 3.28 -7.23 -6.75
N ALA A 114 2.09 -7.80 -6.52
CA ALA A 114 0.82 -7.10 -6.68
C ALA A 114 0.62 -6.00 -5.63
N PHE A 115 1.04 -6.24 -4.39
CA PHE A 115 1.03 -5.23 -3.33
C PHE A 115 1.92 -4.04 -3.68
N TRP A 116 3.13 -4.29 -4.17
CA TRP A 116 4.04 -3.22 -4.60
C TRP A 116 3.50 -2.46 -5.82
N ALA A 117 2.93 -3.18 -6.80
CA ALA A 117 2.29 -2.55 -7.96
C ALA A 117 1.11 -1.66 -7.55
N MET A 118 0.22 -2.16 -6.68
CA MET A 118 -0.89 -1.38 -6.12
C MET A 118 -0.38 -0.12 -5.41
N THR A 119 0.63 -0.24 -4.56
CA THR A 119 1.20 0.88 -3.80
C THR A 119 1.78 1.94 -4.74
N ALA A 120 2.53 1.51 -5.77
CA ALA A 120 3.09 2.42 -6.76
C ALA A 120 2.00 3.15 -7.57
N LEU A 121 0.94 2.44 -7.97
CA LEU A 121 -0.22 3.02 -8.65
C LEU A 121 -0.98 4.01 -7.75
N ALA A 122 -1.12 3.71 -6.46
CA ALA A 122 -1.75 4.58 -5.48
C ALA A 122 -0.96 5.89 -5.27
N LEU A 123 0.38 5.80 -5.22
CA LEU A 123 1.26 6.97 -5.19
C LEU A 123 1.13 7.80 -6.47
N ALA A 124 1.08 7.15 -7.64
CA ALA A 124 0.89 7.84 -8.91
C ALA A 124 -0.48 8.51 -8.98
N PHE A 125 -1.54 7.84 -8.52
CA PHE A 125 -2.90 8.37 -8.51
C PHE A 125 -3.05 9.61 -7.63
N GLY A 126 -2.46 9.63 -6.43
CA GLY A 126 -2.55 10.82 -5.58
C GLY A 126 -1.74 12.02 -6.09
N TRP A 127 -0.85 11.83 -7.06
CA TRP A 127 -0.13 12.91 -7.73
C TRP A 127 -0.88 13.53 -8.91
N VAL A 128 -1.64 12.72 -9.65
CA VAL A 128 -2.29 13.09 -10.92
C VAL A 128 -3.68 13.66 -10.66
#